data_AF-A0A819FQL0-F1
#
_entry.id   AF-A0A819FQL0-F1
#
_cell.length_a   1.000
_cell.length_b   1.000
_cell.length_c   1.000
_cell.angle_alpha   90.00
_cell.angle_beta   90.00
_cell.angle_gamma   90.00
#
_symmetry.space_group_name_H-M   'P 1'
#
loop_
_entity.id
_entity.type
_entity.pdbx_description
1 polymer ?
#
loop_
_entity_poly.entity_id
_entity_poly.type
_entity_poly.pdbx_seq_one_letter_code
_entity_poly.pdbx_strand_id
1 'polypeptide(L)'
;MMMDINSTTLSVENQSSSIHLRAPSFSGIYHTNLLSHSPSQIMNKNENEMKLISKQNQLNPCNNGSYIKTNGTTCGLKEIMIGRCNEYQYIKRGLYLSNTTEIKNCTKLYELFESAARYKSYCNTNMSTYESYFQYALDGVHVINRALFWSGTYGLAHAYSNRGINYITLEDTLAAAMADGLLWCGKENDTEGFDYVSCPRNCKDNIWADDAFWGLASRTYAQKVAGEIYLVLNGSRTDGHPSFRNGSYFTTYELPNLQKTGQYRVTKMIVLLMHAPDQKVIEKCGEKSLRSLETIIRGYNIDYGCKDDPEELILIMCSDQWEARECQIARKVLRQQWDIKVYGKSNTIYHSISFLFLFSIIINYFL
;
A
#
# COMPACT_ATOMS: atom_id res chain seq x y z
N MET A 1 -0.10 -37.92 15.03
CA MET A 1 -1.18 -38.73 14.44
C MET A 1 -1.29 -38.30 12.99
N MET A 2 -0.53 -38.96 12.11
CA MET A 2 -0.61 -38.81 10.65
C MET A 2 -1.85 -39.55 10.16
N MET A 3 -2.58 -38.99 9.20
CA MET A 3 -3.40 -39.78 8.28
C MET A 3 -3.34 -39.17 6.88
N ASP A 4 -2.92 -40.03 5.96
CA ASP A 4 -2.85 -39.85 4.52
C ASP A 4 -3.94 -40.70 3.84
N ILE A 5 -4.50 -40.13 2.76
CA ILE A 5 -4.96 -40.72 1.48
C ILE A 5 -6.20 -41.66 1.42
N ASN A 6 -7.17 -41.24 0.58
CA ASN A 6 -7.81 -41.99 -0.53
C ASN A 6 -8.35 -40.91 -1.50
N SER A 7 -7.84 -40.66 -2.71
CA SER A 7 -7.70 -41.49 -3.93
C SER A 7 -9.01 -42.14 -4.41
N THR A 8 -9.69 -41.45 -5.32
CA THR A 8 -10.56 -42.07 -6.34
C THR A 8 -10.31 -41.40 -7.68
N THR A 9 -9.91 -42.22 -8.64
CA THR A 9 -9.60 -41.96 -10.04
C THR A 9 -10.86 -41.86 -10.90
N LEU A 10 -10.90 -40.89 -11.83
CA LEU A 10 -11.75 -40.91 -13.03
C LEU A 10 -10.99 -40.25 -14.20
N SER A 11 -10.45 -41.08 -15.10
CA SER A 11 -10.08 -40.81 -16.50
C SER A 11 -11.35 -40.75 -17.36
N VAL A 12 -11.48 -40.09 -18.52
CA VAL A 12 -10.69 -39.27 -19.46
C VAL A 12 -11.74 -38.68 -20.40
N GLU A 13 -11.59 -37.46 -20.90
CA GLU A 13 -11.78 -37.17 -22.33
C GLU A 13 -11.18 -35.81 -22.73
N ASN A 14 -10.22 -35.89 -23.64
CA ASN A 14 -9.49 -34.81 -24.28
C ASN A 14 -10.32 -34.27 -25.45
N GLN A 15 -10.59 -32.97 -25.48
CA GLN A 15 -10.82 -32.26 -26.74
C GLN A 15 -9.99 -30.97 -26.75
N SER A 16 -8.91 -30.99 -27.53
CA SER A 16 -8.16 -29.81 -27.91
C SER A 16 -8.80 -29.20 -29.16
N SER A 17 -9.09 -27.90 -29.11
CA SER A 17 -9.37 -27.11 -30.30
C SER A 17 -8.61 -25.80 -30.23
N SER A 18 -7.49 -25.76 -30.94
CA SER A 18 -6.65 -24.59 -31.18
C SER A 18 -7.40 -23.60 -32.07
N ILE A 19 -7.67 -22.39 -31.57
CA ILE A 19 -8.21 -21.29 -32.38
C ILE A 19 -7.04 -20.36 -32.76
N HIS A 20 -6.63 -20.47 -34.03
CA HIS A 20 -5.76 -19.51 -34.69
C HIS A 20 -6.54 -18.22 -34.97
N LEU A 21 -6.15 -17.11 -34.35
CA LEU A 21 -6.62 -15.77 -34.73
C LEU A 21 -5.86 -15.30 -35.97
N ARG A 22 -6.53 -15.33 -37.14
CA ARG A 22 -6.09 -14.64 -38.37
C ARG A 22 -6.59 -13.19 -38.33
N ALA A 23 -5.68 -12.26 -38.61
CA ALA A 23 -6.00 -10.86 -38.86
C ALA A 23 -6.77 -10.70 -40.19
N PRO A 24 -7.82 -9.86 -40.26
CA PRO A 24 -8.50 -9.58 -41.52
C PRO A 24 -7.82 -8.45 -42.29
N SER A 25 -7.48 -8.74 -43.54
CA SER A 25 -7.11 -7.82 -44.60
C SER A 25 -8.30 -6.98 -45.06
N PHE A 26 -8.18 -5.66 -45.04
CA PHE A 26 -9.15 -4.74 -45.65
C PHE A 26 -8.81 -4.52 -47.13
N SER A 27 -9.68 -4.97 -48.03
CA SER A 27 -9.74 -4.54 -49.43
C SER A 27 -11.07 -3.84 -49.66
N GLY A 28 -11.02 -2.56 -50.03
CA GLY A 28 -12.19 -1.73 -50.27
C GLY A 28 -12.86 -1.98 -51.63
N ILE A 29 -14.15 -1.65 -51.70
CA ILE A 29 -14.83 -1.27 -52.94
C ILE A 29 -15.76 -0.09 -52.60
N TYR A 30 -15.52 1.03 -53.26
CA TYR A 30 -16.34 2.24 -53.21
C TYR A 30 -17.59 2.06 -54.08
N HIS A 31 -18.76 2.43 -53.54
CA HIS A 31 -19.88 2.87 -54.37
C HIS A 31 -20.41 4.20 -53.83
N THR A 32 -20.27 5.23 -54.66
CA THR A 32 -20.79 6.57 -54.47
C THR A 32 -22.29 6.60 -54.77
N ASN A 33 -23.08 7.24 -53.91
CA ASN A 33 -24.33 7.87 -54.30
C ASN A 33 -24.45 9.21 -53.56
N LEU A 34 -24.28 10.29 -54.33
CA LEU A 34 -24.44 11.68 -53.92
C LEU A 34 -25.93 12.02 -53.90
N LEU A 35 -26.45 12.40 -52.73
CA LEU A 35 -27.67 13.20 -52.62
C LEU A 35 -27.35 14.51 -51.91
N SER A 36 -27.56 15.60 -52.64
CA SER A 36 -27.28 16.99 -52.29
C SER A 36 -28.10 17.49 -51.10
N HIS A 37 -27.42 17.88 -50.02
CA HIS A 37 -27.99 18.76 -48.98
C HIS A 37 -27.11 20.01 -48.86
N SER A 38 -27.75 21.16 -48.62
CA SER A 38 -27.13 22.49 -48.53
C SER A 38 -26.09 22.57 -47.39
N PRO A 39 -24.89 23.15 -47.61
CA PRO A 39 -23.80 23.21 -46.62
C PRO A 39 -24.15 23.91 -45.29
N SER A 40 -25.09 24.86 -45.29
CA SER A 40 -25.45 25.62 -44.09
C SER A 40 -26.32 24.83 -43.11
N GLN A 41 -27.13 23.88 -43.59
CA GLN A 41 -27.94 23.00 -42.74
C GLN A 41 -27.11 21.85 -42.15
N ILE A 42 -26.09 21.39 -42.87
CA ILE A 42 -25.15 20.34 -42.42
C ILE A 42 -24.22 20.88 -41.33
N MET A 43 -23.72 22.11 -41.46
CA MET A 43 -22.85 22.75 -40.45
C MET A 43 -23.58 22.98 -39.12
N ASN A 44 -24.82 23.51 -39.13
CA ASN A 44 -25.60 23.74 -37.91
C ASN A 44 -26.09 22.44 -37.24
N LYS A 45 -26.35 21.39 -38.02
CA LYS A 45 -26.73 20.07 -37.49
C LYS A 45 -25.55 19.40 -36.79
N ASN A 46 -24.35 19.50 -37.36
CA ASN A 46 -23.11 18.98 -36.78
C ASN A 46 -22.70 19.72 -35.50
N GLU A 47 -22.91 21.05 -35.42
CA GLU A 47 -22.58 21.81 -34.21
C GLU A 47 -23.56 21.50 -33.05
N ASN A 48 -24.84 21.28 -33.36
CA ASN A 48 -25.84 20.85 -32.39
C ASN A 48 -25.66 19.39 -31.98
N GLU A 49 -25.33 18.48 -32.90
CA GLU A 49 -24.95 17.08 -32.60
C GLU A 49 -23.67 17.02 -31.78
N MET A 50 -22.65 17.84 -32.07
CA MET A 50 -21.44 17.95 -31.23
C MET A 50 -21.74 18.51 -29.84
N LYS A 51 -22.66 19.48 -29.70
CA LYS A 51 -23.13 19.98 -28.39
C LYS A 51 -23.99 18.95 -27.65
N LEU A 52 -24.72 18.09 -28.35
CA LEU A 52 -25.48 16.98 -27.79
C LEU A 52 -24.55 15.84 -27.34
N ILE A 53 -23.52 15.52 -28.11
CA ILE A 53 -22.47 14.57 -27.77
C ILE A 53 -21.61 15.11 -26.62
N SER A 54 -21.32 16.42 -26.57
CA SER A 54 -20.62 17.03 -25.43
C SER A 54 -21.48 17.06 -24.17
N LYS A 55 -22.81 17.22 -24.30
CA LYS A 55 -23.77 17.06 -23.20
C LYS A 55 -23.96 15.60 -22.78
N GLN A 56 -23.88 14.64 -23.70
CA GLN A 56 -23.88 13.21 -23.39
C GLN A 56 -22.54 12.77 -22.76
N ASN A 57 -21.43 13.42 -23.05
CA ASN A 57 -20.16 13.19 -22.34
C ASN A 57 -20.08 13.88 -20.96
N GLN A 58 -21.16 14.57 -20.54
CA GLN A 58 -21.41 14.91 -19.13
C GLN A 58 -22.25 13.84 -18.41
N LEU A 59 -22.63 12.74 -19.08
CA LEU A 59 -23.25 11.58 -18.46
C LEU A 59 -22.21 10.86 -17.60
N ASN A 60 -22.68 10.26 -16.50
CA ASN A 60 -21.87 9.49 -15.58
C ASN A 60 -20.91 8.54 -16.35
N PRO A 61 -19.58 8.73 -16.24
CA PRO A 61 -18.57 7.96 -16.96
C PRO A 61 -18.58 6.47 -16.62
N CYS A 62 -19.35 6.07 -15.61
CA CYS A 62 -19.48 4.70 -15.14
C CYS A 62 -20.57 3.88 -15.87
N ASN A 63 -21.43 4.48 -16.69
CA ASN A 63 -22.61 3.82 -17.26
C ASN A 63 -22.43 3.17 -18.65
N ASN A 64 -21.25 3.25 -19.29
CA ASN A 64 -21.11 2.91 -20.72
C ASN A 64 -20.22 1.69 -21.05
N GLY A 65 -19.96 0.76 -20.12
CA GLY A 65 -19.17 -0.47 -20.41
C GLY A 65 -17.72 -0.23 -20.85
N SER A 66 -17.29 1.03 -20.89
CA SER A 66 -15.94 1.52 -21.18
C SER A 66 -15.50 2.31 -19.96
N TYR A 67 -14.55 1.78 -19.20
CA TYR A 67 -13.95 2.49 -18.08
C TYR A 67 -13.11 3.67 -18.62
N ILE A 68 -13.62 4.88 -18.48
CA ILE A 68 -12.84 6.10 -18.68
C ILE A 68 -12.29 6.48 -17.31
N LYS A 69 -10.96 6.47 -17.16
CA LYS A 69 -10.32 6.95 -15.94
C LYS A 69 -10.61 8.44 -15.79
N THR A 70 -11.44 8.79 -14.81
CA THR A 70 -11.72 10.19 -14.45
C THR A 70 -10.96 10.57 -13.18
N ASN A 71 -10.89 11.87 -12.91
CA ASN A 71 -10.46 12.40 -11.62
C ASN A 71 -11.66 12.60 -10.67
N GLY A 72 -12.78 11.92 -10.93
CA GLY A 72 -13.99 11.97 -10.12
C GLY A 72 -14.13 10.77 -9.21
N THR A 73 -15.31 10.63 -8.62
CA THR A 73 -15.68 9.50 -7.78
C THR A 73 -15.44 8.17 -8.50
N THR A 74 -14.94 7.20 -7.76
CA THR A 74 -14.60 5.88 -8.30
C THR A 74 -15.86 5.16 -8.78
N CYS A 75 -15.86 4.71 -10.04
CA CYS A 75 -16.96 3.89 -10.55
C CYS A 75 -17.13 2.60 -9.75
N GLY A 76 -18.38 2.24 -9.45
CA GLY A 76 -18.68 1.06 -8.62
C GLY A 76 -18.32 1.24 -7.14
N LEU A 77 -18.29 2.48 -6.63
CA LEU A 77 -17.88 2.80 -5.26
C LEU A 77 -18.59 1.91 -4.22
N LYS A 78 -19.91 1.75 -4.35
CA LYS A 78 -20.72 0.93 -3.45
C LYS A 78 -20.29 -0.53 -3.47
N GLU A 79 -20.19 -1.09 -4.67
CA GLU A 79 -19.86 -2.50 -4.90
C GLU A 79 -18.46 -2.81 -4.37
N ILE A 80 -17.49 -1.93 -4.65
CA ILE A 80 -16.11 -2.06 -4.19
C ILE A 80 -16.05 -2.00 -2.66
N MET A 81 -16.65 -0.99 -2.03
CA MET A 81 -16.61 -0.83 -0.58
C MET A 81 -17.27 -1.99 0.15
N ILE A 82 -18.46 -2.42 -0.30
CA ILE A 82 -19.15 -3.59 0.27
C ILE A 82 -18.34 -4.87 0.04
N GLY A 83 -17.78 -5.06 -1.15
CA GLY A 83 -16.93 -6.21 -1.47
C GLY A 83 -15.70 -6.31 -0.56
N ARG A 84 -14.99 -5.19 -0.37
CA ARG A 84 -13.84 -5.11 0.54
C ARG A 84 -14.22 -5.32 2.00
N CYS A 85 -15.38 -4.81 2.43
CA CYS A 85 -15.89 -5.10 3.76
C CYS A 85 -16.13 -6.60 3.96
N ASN A 86 -16.75 -7.29 2.99
CA ASN A 86 -16.96 -8.73 3.07
C ASN A 86 -15.63 -9.50 3.07
N GLU A 87 -14.69 -9.16 2.18
CA GLU A 87 -13.35 -9.74 2.16
C GLU A 87 -12.66 -9.57 3.52
N TYR A 88 -12.72 -8.37 4.08
CA TYR A 88 -12.16 -8.08 5.39
C TYR A 88 -12.73 -9.00 6.47
N GLN A 89 -14.05 -9.12 6.52
CA GLN A 89 -14.71 -9.82 7.62
C GLN A 89 -14.59 -11.35 7.55
N TYR A 90 -14.60 -11.92 6.34
CA TYR A 90 -14.62 -13.37 6.16
C TYR A 90 -13.24 -13.97 5.89
N ILE A 91 -12.28 -13.18 5.40
CA ILE A 91 -10.94 -13.67 5.04
C ILE A 91 -9.88 -13.11 6.00
N LYS A 92 -9.98 -11.84 6.37
CA LYS A 92 -8.92 -11.09 7.07
C LYS A 92 -9.12 -11.02 8.59
N ARG A 93 -10.37 -10.91 9.07
CA ARG A 93 -10.73 -10.61 10.47
C ARG A 93 -10.07 -11.54 11.50
N GLY A 94 -10.12 -12.85 11.25
CA GLY A 94 -9.59 -13.87 12.18
C GLY A 94 -8.06 -13.91 12.27
N LEU A 95 -7.35 -13.23 11.38
CA LEU A 95 -5.90 -13.22 11.31
C LEU A 95 -5.28 -11.99 12.02
N TYR A 96 -6.04 -10.90 12.21
CA TYR A 96 -5.48 -9.57 12.46
C TYR A 96 -5.92 -8.90 13.76
N LEU A 97 -7.17 -9.12 14.20
CA LEU A 97 -7.74 -8.49 15.39
C LEU A 97 -8.43 -9.56 16.24
N SER A 98 -7.68 -10.20 17.13
CA SER A 98 -8.15 -11.33 17.96
C SER A 98 -9.37 -11.02 18.83
N ASN A 99 -9.70 -9.73 19.03
CA ASN A 99 -10.68 -9.28 20.02
C ASN A 99 -12.01 -8.84 19.41
N THR A 100 -12.17 -8.79 18.08
CA THR A 100 -13.44 -8.40 17.45
C THR A 100 -14.16 -9.59 16.83
N THR A 101 -15.04 -10.21 17.62
CA THR A 101 -15.87 -11.35 17.20
C THR A 101 -17.14 -10.92 16.45
N GLU A 102 -17.52 -9.63 16.54
CA GLU A 102 -18.73 -9.10 15.92
C GLU A 102 -18.55 -8.88 14.41
N ILE A 103 -19.49 -9.40 13.61
CA ILE A 103 -19.57 -9.13 12.17
C ILE A 103 -20.40 -7.86 12.00
N LYS A 104 -19.82 -6.83 11.38
CA LYS A 104 -20.48 -5.57 11.04
C LYS A 104 -21.32 -5.74 9.77
N ASN A 105 -22.43 -5.02 9.69
CA ASN A 105 -23.25 -4.99 8.49
C ASN A 105 -22.58 -4.10 7.43
N CYS A 106 -22.03 -4.72 6.38
CA CYS A 106 -21.31 -4.02 5.31
C CYS A 106 -22.19 -3.03 4.54
N THR A 107 -23.47 -3.35 4.34
CA THR A 107 -24.41 -2.42 3.71
C THR A 107 -24.63 -1.21 4.60
N LYS A 108 -24.80 -1.42 5.91
CA LYS A 108 -24.95 -0.32 6.87
C LYS A 108 -23.70 0.55 6.96
N LEU A 109 -22.51 -0.06 6.93
CA LEU A 109 -21.25 0.68 6.87
C LEU A 109 -21.18 1.57 5.64
N TYR A 110 -21.53 1.04 4.47
CA TYR A 110 -21.57 1.82 3.24
C TYR A 110 -22.60 2.97 3.35
N GLU A 111 -23.80 2.73 3.87
CA GLU A 111 -24.81 3.78 4.04
C GLU A 111 -24.32 4.91 4.95
N LEU A 112 -23.60 4.59 6.03
CA LEU A 112 -23.00 5.59 6.92
C LEU A 112 -21.96 6.44 6.18
N PHE A 113 -21.06 5.78 5.44
CA PHE A 113 -20.10 6.47 4.58
C PHE A 113 -20.79 7.33 3.52
N GLU A 114 -21.76 6.77 2.81
CA GLU A 114 -22.52 7.44 1.76
C GLU A 114 -23.22 8.67 2.30
N SER A 115 -23.85 8.59 3.47
CA SER A 115 -24.53 9.74 4.09
C SER A 115 -23.59 10.90 4.44
N ALA A 116 -22.32 10.59 4.73
CA ALA A 116 -21.29 11.57 5.05
C ALA A 116 -20.71 12.24 3.80
N ALA A 117 -20.66 11.51 2.68
CA ALA A 117 -20.00 11.96 1.45
C ALA A 117 -20.97 12.49 0.38
N ARG A 118 -22.14 11.86 0.23
CA ARG A 118 -23.10 12.10 -0.84
C ARG A 118 -23.83 13.43 -0.65
N TYR A 119 -24.08 14.14 -1.75
CA TYR A 119 -24.72 15.45 -1.79
C TYR A 119 -24.01 16.52 -0.94
N LYS A 120 -22.72 16.34 -0.63
CA LYS A 120 -21.91 17.33 0.10
C LYS A 120 -20.95 18.04 -0.85
N SER A 121 -20.67 19.32 -0.58
CA SER A 121 -19.55 20.00 -1.22
C SER A 121 -18.22 19.33 -0.88
N TYR A 122 -17.39 19.11 -1.89
CA TYR A 122 -16.02 18.59 -1.74
C TYR A 122 -15.12 19.52 -0.90
N CYS A 123 -15.38 20.82 -0.91
CA CYS A 123 -14.54 21.84 -0.27
C CYS A 123 -15.05 22.33 1.09
N ASN A 124 -16.12 21.74 1.62
CA ASN A 124 -16.70 22.15 2.89
C ASN A 124 -17.14 20.91 3.69
N THR A 125 -16.23 19.95 3.82
CA THR A 125 -16.48 18.69 4.54
C THR A 125 -15.85 18.75 5.92
N ASN A 126 -16.55 18.21 6.93
CA ASN A 126 -16.08 18.16 8.30
C ASN A 126 -15.78 16.72 8.69
N MET A 127 -14.67 16.47 9.39
CA MET A 127 -14.33 15.16 9.97
C MET A 127 -15.51 14.55 10.73
N SER A 128 -16.26 15.37 11.50
CA SER A 128 -17.38 14.91 12.31
C SER A 128 -18.49 14.21 11.50
N THR A 129 -18.59 14.50 10.19
CA THR A 129 -19.58 13.85 9.32
C THR A 129 -19.35 12.34 9.19
N TYR A 130 -18.11 11.87 9.35
CA TYR A 130 -17.76 10.45 9.28
C TYR A 130 -17.71 9.76 10.65
N GLU A 131 -18.04 10.44 11.77
CA GLU A 131 -17.95 9.86 13.12
C GLU A 131 -18.75 8.57 13.27
N SER A 132 -20.01 8.56 12.83
CA SER A 132 -20.85 7.35 12.94
C SER A 132 -20.30 6.18 12.12
N TYR A 133 -19.66 6.46 10.98
CA TYR A 133 -18.99 5.44 10.16
C TYR A 133 -17.83 4.79 10.92
N PHE A 134 -16.91 5.59 11.46
CA PHE A 134 -15.73 5.07 12.19
C PHE A 134 -16.11 4.44 13.53
N GLN A 135 -17.07 5.01 14.25
CA GLN A 135 -17.59 4.42 15.49
C GLN A 135 -18.16 3.03 15.24
N TYR A 136 -18.98 2.85 14.21
CA TYR A 136 -19.56 1.55 13.89
C TYR A 136 -18.50 0.54 13.40
N ALA A 137 -17.56 0.98 12.57
CA ALA A 137 -16.52 0.12 11.99
C ALA A 137 -15.47 -0.35 13.02
N LEU A 138 -15.09 0.52 13.95
CA LEU A 138 -13.96 0.33 14.86
C LEU A 138 -14.39 0.14 16.33
N ASP A 139 -15.67 -0.13 16.57
CA ASP A 139 -16.17 -0.48 17.89
C ASP A 139 -15.47 -1.75 18.42
N GLY A 140 -15.03 -1.70 19.68
CA GLY A 140 -14.27 -2.78 20.33
C GLY A 140 -12.89 -3.09 19.73
N VAL A 141 -12.42 -2.37 18.71
CA VAL A 141 -11.11 -2.63 18.08
C VAL A 141 -9.98 -2.05 18.95
N HIS A 142 -8.94 -2.85 19.19
CA HIS A 142 -7.65 -2.40 19.73
C HIS A 142 -6.51 -3.07 18.98
N VAL A 143 -5.47 -2.30 18.65
CA VAL A 143 -4.26 -2.79 17.97
C VAL A 143 -3.10 -2.74 18.96
N ILE A 144 -2.66 -3.90 19.44
CA ILE A 144 -1.66 -3.99 20.51
C ILE A 144 -0.36 -4.56 19.95
N ASN A 145 0.77 -3.88 20.20
CA ASN A 145 2.14 -4.29 19.85
C ASN A 145 2.42 -4.47 18.34
N ARG A 146 1.49 -4.08 17.47
CA ARG A 146 1.53 -4.38 16.02
C ARG A 146 1.18 -3.19 15.14
N ALA A 147 0.92 -2.02 15.73
CA ALA A 147 0.54 -0.84 14.97
C ALA A 147 1.73 -0.31 14.18
N LEU A 148 1.54 -0.10 12.87
CA LEU A 148 2.52 0.43 11.94
C LEU A 148 2.00 1.72 11.32
N PHE A 149 2.65 2.82 11.68
CA PHE A 149 2.49 4.12 11.05
C PHE A 149 3.54 4.27 9.95
N TRP A 150 3.29 5.17 9.00
CA TRP A 150 4.21 5.40 7.90
C TRP A 150 4.10 6.84 7.39
N SER A 151 5.16 7.35 6.77
CA SER A 151 5.14 8.69 6.15
C SER A 151 6.05 8.71 4.93
N GLY A 152 5.44 8.86 3.75
CA GLY A 152 6.17 8.83 2.48
C GLY A 152 6.74 7.46 2.11
N THR A 153 6.19 6.39 2.68
CA THR A 153 6.66 5.00 2.58
C THR A 153 5.50 4.02 2.33
N TYR A 154 4.39 4.47 1.74
CA TYR A 154 3.16 3.68 1.54
C TYR A 154 3.45 2.26 1.05
N GLY A 155 4.10 2.11 -0.11
CA GLY A 155 4.34 0.78 -0.70
C GLY A 155 5.15 -0.15 0.21
N LEU A 156 6.21 0.37 0.83
CA LEU A 156 7.06 -0.41 1.73
C LEU A 156 6.32 -0.78 3.03
N ALA A 157 5.58 0.15 3.63
CA ALA A 157 4.82 -0.11 4.84
C ALA A 157 3.73 -1.17 4.63
N HIS A 158 3.03 -1.14 3.49
CA HIS A 158 1.99 -2.13 3.16
C HIS A 158 2.56 -3.49 2.77
N ALA A 159 3.72 -3.52 2.10
CA ALA A 159 4.45 -4.76 1.87
C ALA A 159 4.90 -5.39 3.20
N TYR A 160 5.38 -4.56 4.13
CA TYR A 160 5.85 -5.01 5.45
C TYR A 160 4.71 -5.46 6.36
N SER A 161 3.58 -4.75 6.35
CA SER A 161 2.38 -5.13 7.10
C SER A 161 1.84 -6.48 6.65
N ASN A 162 2.05 -6.84 5.37
CA ASN A 162 1.61 -8.07 4.74
C ASN A 162 0.10 -8.25 4.93
N ARG A 163 -0.67 -7.22 4.56
CA ARG A 163 -2.14 -7.18 4.66
C ARG A 163 -2.65 -7.43 6.07
N GLY A 164 -1.94 -6.95 7.09
CA GLY A 164 -2.29 -7.16 8.48
C GLY A 164 -1.62 -8.36 9.16
N ILE A 165 -0.93 -9.25 8.42
CA ILE A 165 -0.36 -10.50 8.98
C ILE A 165 0.78 -10.21 9.95
N ASN A 166 1.67 -9.28 9.62
CA ASN A 166 2.82 -8.97 10.45
C ASN A 166 2.50 -7.79 11.36
N TYR A 167 2.08 -6.69 10.74
CA TYR A 167 1.72 -5.44 11.39
C TYR A 167 0.38 -4.95 10.83
N ILE A 168 -0.25 -4.02 11.54
CA ILE A 168 -1.51 -3.40 11.13
C ILE A 168 -1.19 -1.96 10.76
N THR A 169 -1.40 -1.53 9.51
CA THR A 169 -1.46 -0.10 9.18
C THR A 169 -2.89 0.44 9.39
N LEU A 170 -3.08 1.74 9.19
CA LEU A 170 -4.43 2.31 9.15
C LEU A 170 -5.28 1.58 8.11
N GLU A 171 -4.74 1.36 6.92
CA GLU A 171 -5.39 0.73 5.76
C GLU A 171 -5.72 -0.75 5.98
N ASP A 172 -5.04 -1.40 6.93
CA ASP A 172 -5.37 -2.76 7.38
C ASP A 172 -6.54 -2.81 8.40
N THR A 173 -7.18 -1.68 8.72
CA THR A 173 -8.40 -1.63 9.55
C THR A 173 -9.66 -1.61 8.69
N LEU A 174 -10.77 -2.19 9.17
CA LEU A 174 -12.01 -2.34 8.38
C LEU A 174 -12.47 -1.04 7.70
N ALA A 175 -12.50 0.07 8.45
CA ALA A 175 -12.96 1.36 7.94
C ALA A 175 -12.08 1.87 6.79
N ALA A 176 -10.77 1.90 6.99
CA ALA A 176 -9.85 2.38 5.97
C ALA A 176 -9.72 1.41 4.79
N ALA A 177 -9.71 0.10 5.04
CA ALA A 177 -9.63 -0.93 4.00
C ALA A 177 -10.74 -0.78 2.96
N MET A 178 -11.97 -0.45 3.40
CA MET A 178 -13.08 -0.19 2.48
C MET A 178 -12.79 0.97 1.52
N ALA A 179 -12.11 2.02 1.97
CA ALA A 179 -11.87 3.27 1.22
C ALA A 179 -10.48 3.38 0.57
N ASP A 180 -9.54 2.50 0.89
CA ASP A 180 -8.14 2.61 0.48
C ASP A 180 -7.94 2.67 -1.05
N GLY A 181 -7.21 3.69 -1.53
CA GLY A 181 -7.02 3.94 -2.95
C GLY A 181 -8.28 4.34 -3.74
N LEU A 182 -9.42 4.59 -3.08
CA LEU A 182 -10.63 5.10 -3.73
C LEU A 182 -10.63 6.62 -3.72
N LEU A 183 -11.24 7.21 -4.75
CA LEU A 183 -11.57 8.62 -4.82
C LEU A 183 -13.09 8.80 -4.72
N TRP A 184 -13.54 9.82 -3.99
CA TRP A 184 -14.96 10.19 -3.91
C TRP A 184 -15.14 11.68 -3.62
N CYS A 185 -16.24 12.22 -4.10
CA CYS A 185 -16.68 13.58 -3.79
C CYS A 185 -18.18 13.70 -4.04
N GLY A 186 -18.88 14.33 -3.09
CA GLY A 186 -20.28 14.66 -3.28
C GLY A 186 -20.45 15.77 -4.33
N LYS A 187 -21.65 15.82 -4.92
CA LYS A 187 -22.08 16.91 -5.79
C LYS A 187 -23.41 17.45 -5.30
N GLU A 188 -23.41 18.70 -4.88
CA GLU A 188 -24.64 19.37 -4.45
C GLU A 188 -25.61 19.52 -5.63
N ASN A 189 -26.89 19.31 -5.38
CA ASN A 189 -27.97 19.47 -6.36
C ASN A 189 -27.85 18.57 -7.62
N ASP A 190 -27.10 17.47 -7.53
CA ASP A 190 -27.02 16.44 -8.56
C ASP A 190 -28.03 15.31 -8.27
N THR A 191 -28.46 14.57 -9.31
CA THR A 191 -29.41 13.45 -9.15
C THR A 191 -28.78 12.19 -8.57
N GLU A 192 -27.49 11.96 -8.81
CA GLU A 192 -26.76 10.82 -8.29
C GLU A 192 -26.09 11.14 -6.95
N GLY A 193 -25.74 12.42 -6.72
CA GLY A 193 -25.20 12.93 -5.46
C GLY A 193 -23.70 12.74 -5.26
N PHE A 194 -23.02 12.05 -6.17
CA PHE A 194 -21.57 12.00 -6.29
C PHE A 194 -21.15 12.64 -7.62
N ASP A 195 -19.98 13.27 -7.65
CA ASP A 195 -19.38 13.74 -8.90
C ASP A 195 -18.44 12.65 -9.44
N TYR A 196 -18.88 11.93 -10.48
CA TYR A 196 -18.06 10.90 -11.15
C TYR A 196 -17.13 11.49 -12.23
N VAL A 197 -17.29 12.76 -12.59
CA VAL A 197 -16.49 13.43 -13.63
C VAL A 197 -15.22 14.02 -13.03
N SER A 198 -15.33 14.75 -11.91
CA SER A 198 -14.18 15.43 -11.31
C SER A 198 -14.39 15.76 -9.83
N CYS A 199 -13.43 15.38 -8.98
CA CYS A 199 -13.31 15.85 -7.60
C CYS A 199 -12.38 17.06 -7.53
N PRO A 200 -12.89 18.26 -7.23
CA PRO A 200 -12.14 19.51 -7.40
C PRO A 200 -11.14 19.77 -6.26
N ARG A 201 -9.85 19.55 -6.48
CA ARG A 201 -8.79 19.76 -5.44
C ARG A 201 -8.44 21.22 -5.11
N ASN A 202 -9.11 22.20 -5.71
CA ASN A 202 -8.81 23.63 -5.57
C ASN A 202 -9.63 24.34 -4.48
N CYS A 203 -9.75 23.72 -3.30
CA CYS A 203 -10.48 24.30 -2.17
C CYS A 203 -9.69 25.44 -1.51
N LYS A 204 -10.38 26.52 -1.13
CA LYS A 204 -9.74 27.71 -0.50
C LYS A 204 -9.18 27.43 0.90
N ASP A 205 -9.79 26.52 1.66
CA ASP A 205 -9.52 26.30 3.08
C ASP A 205 -8.75 24.99 3.39
N ASN A 206 -8.12 24.37 2.38
CA ASN A 206 -7.22 23.21 2.49
C ASN A 206 -7.75 21.94 3.19
N ILE A 207 -9.04 21.82 3.52
CA ILE A 207 -9.63 20.55 3.98
C ILE A 207 -10.48 20.00 2.85
N TRP A 208 -9.97 18.96 2.19
CA TRP A 208 -10.69 18.20 1.18
C TRP A 208 -11.63 17.16 1.81
N ALA A 209 -12.60 16.65 1.05
CA ALA A 209 -13.51 15.60 1.53
C ALA A 209 -12.75 14.31 1.93
N ASP A 210 -11.69 13.98 1.19
CA ASP A 210 -10.77 12.89 1.51
C ASP A 210 -9.90 13.22 2.73
N ASP A 211 -9.46 14.46 2.91
CA ASP A 211 -8.75 14.87 4.14
C ASP A 211 -9.62 14.78 5.40
N ALA A 212 -10.91 15.10 5.29
CA ALA A 212 -11.85 14.95 6.40
C ALA A 212 -12.00 13.47 6.80
N PHE A 213 -12.09 12.57 5.82
CA PHE A 213 -12.15 11.14 6.08
C PHE A 213 -10.83 10.62 6.66
N TRP A 214 -9.71 10.84 5.97
CA TRP A 214 -8.40 10.30 6.36
C TRP A 214 -7.89 10.93 7.65
N GLY A 215 -8.20 12.20 7.92
CA GLY A 215 -7.84 12.85 9.17
C GLY A 215 -8.59 12.27 10.37
N LEU A 216 -9.88 11.93 10.21
CA LEU A 216 -10.61 11.18 11.23
C LEU A 216 -10.12 9.74 11.33
N ALA A 217 -9.85 9.08 10.20
CA ALA A 217 -9.32 7.71 10.16
C ALA A 217 -8.01 7.60 10.94
N SER A 218 -7.04 8.45 10.63
CA SER A 218 -5.75 8.57 11.33
C SER A 218 -5.93 8.85 12.82
N ARG A 219 -6.80 9.81 13.17
CA ARG A 219 -7.10 10.12 14.58
C ARG A 219 -7.66 8.91 15.32
N THR A 220 -8.70 8.29 14.78
CA THR A 220 -9.37 7.16 15.43
C THR A 220 -8.43 5.97 15.52
N TYR A 221 -7.64 5.68 14.48
CA TYR A 221 -6.65 4.63 14.51
C TYR A 221 -5.64 4.85 15.64
N ALA A 222 -5.04 6.04 15.75
CA ALA A 222 -4.10 6.37 16.81
C ALA A 222 -4.69 6.27 18.23
N GLN A 223 -5.99 6.51 18.39
CA GLN A 223 -6.69 6.33 19.67
C GLN A 223 -6.88 4.87 20.07
N LYS A 224 -6.80 3.92 19.12
CA LYS A 224 -7.02 2.49 19.33
C LYS A 224 -5.72 1.67 19.44
N VAL A 225 -4.55 2.27 19.20
CA VAL A 225 -3.25 1.57 19.31
C VAL A 225 -2.72 1.59 20.74
N ALA A 226 -2.03 0.52 21.14
CA ALA A 226 -1.38 0.40 22.45
C ALA A 226 -0.12 -0.48 22.38
N GLY A 227 0.70 -0.40 23.43
CA GLY A 227 1.94 -1.17 23.54
C GLY A 227 3.08 -0.63 22.65
N GLU A 228 3.84 -1.54 22.05
CA GLU A 228 4.90 -1.18 21.09
C GLU A 228 4.31 -0.84 19.71
N ILE A 229 4.68 0.31 19.17
CA ILE A 229 4.26 0.78 17.85
C ILE A 229 5.47 1.05 16.97
N TYR A 230 5.25 1.03 15.66
CA TYR A 230 6.29 1.14 14.65
C TYR A 230 5.99 2.31 13.72
N LEU A 231 7.03 3.01 13.24
CA LEU A 231 6.90 4.11 12.29
C LEU A 231 7.93 3.95 11.16
N VAL A 232 7.46 3.72 9.93
CA VAL A 232 8.34 3.60 8.76
C VAL A 232 8.54 4.97 8.11
N LEU A 233 9.77 5.46 8.08
CA LEU A 233 10.14 6.74 7.47
C LEU A 233 11.11 6.54 6.31
N ASN A 234 11.23 7.56 5.46
CA ASN A 234 12.15 7.57 4.32
C ASN A 234 13.32 8.53 4.60
N GLY A 235 14.52 7.99 4.76
CA GLY A 235 15.78 8.72 4.96
C GLY A 235 16.48 9.16 3.66
N SER A 236 15.88 8.89 2.50
CA SER A 236 16.40 9.20 1.16
C SER A 236 15.51 10.17 0.37
N ARG A 237 14.67 10.96 1.05
CA ARG A 237 13.74 11.91 0.41
C ARG A 237 14.44 13.05 -0.33
N THR A 238 14.34 13.08 -1.65
CA THR A 238 14.93 14.13 -2.50
C THR A 238 14.00 15.32 -2.75
N ASP A 239 12.76 15.27 -2.28
CA ASP A 239 11.72 16.29 -2.51
C ASP A 239 11.82 17.52 -1.59
N GLY A 240 12.94 17.66 -0.87
CA GLY A 240 13.19 18.77 0.04
C GLY A 240 12.46 18.66 1.39
N HIS A 241 11.68 17.60 1.62
CA HIS A 241 11.04 17.36 2.90
C HIS A 241 11.89 16.45 3.81
N PRO A 242 11.94 16.72 5.13
CA PRO A 242 12.63 15.86 6.09
C PRO A 242 11.92 14.51 6.24
N SER A 243 12.61 13.52 6.82
CA SER A 243 12.04 12.18 7.08
C SER A 243 10.85 12.28 8.04
N PHE A 244 10.99 13.06 9.11
CA PHE A 244 9.90 13.43 10.01
C PHE A 244 9.44 14.86 9.72
N ARG A 245 8.22 15.01 9.18
CA ARG A 245 7.70 16.28 8.66
C ARG A 245 6.55 16.82 9.52
N ASN A 246 6.69 18.07 9.96
CA ASN A 246 5.58 18.85 10.52
C ASN A 246 4.49 19.09 9.48
N GLY A 247 3.24 18.90 9.89
CA GLY A 247 2.06 19.01 9.02
C GLY A 247 1.76 17.74 8.21
N SER A 248 2.49 16.65 8.44
CA SER A 248 2.09 15.31 7.95
C SER A 248 0.87 14.80 8.73
N TYR A 249 0.12 13.86 8.15
CA TYR A 249 -0.96 13.15 8.84
C TYR A 249 -0.51 12.58 10.19
N PHE A 250 0.68 11.98 10.23
CA PHE A 250 1.26 11.46 11.46
C PHE A 250 1.40 12.54 12.54
N THR A 251 1.98 13.70 12.20
CA THR A 251 2.14 14.80 13.18
C THR A 251 0.84 15.51 13.54
N THR A 252 -0.11 15.57 12.62
CA THR A 252 -1.33 16.38 12.79
C THR A 252 -2.46 15.60 13.47
N TYR A 253 -2.64 14.33 13.10
CA TYR A 253 -3.79 13.54 13.51
C TYR A 253 -3.44 12.32 14.35
N GLU A 254 -2.25 11.72 14.18
CA GLU A 254 -1.93 10.44 14.81
C GLU A 254 -1.17 10.63 16.11
N LEU A 255 0.01 11.24 16.04
CA LEU A 255 0.92 11.45 17.16
C LEU A 255 0.25 12.17 18.35
N PRO A 256 -0.53 13.25 18.16
CA PRO A 256 -1.23 13.90 19.28
C PRO A 256 -2.30 13.01 19.92
N ASN A 257 -2.86 12.05 19.17
CA ASN A 257 -3.99 11.22 19.58
C ASN A 257 -3.60 9.83 20.07
N LEU A 258 -2.31 9.51 20.13
CA LEU A 258 -1.83 8.31 20.82
C LEU A 258 -2.28 8.31 22.29
N GLN A 259 -2.68 7.13 22.78
CA GLN A 259 -2.99 6.91 24.19
C GLN A 259 -1.69 6.94 25.01
N LYS A 260 -1.54 7.95 25.87
CA LYS A 260 -0.29 8.17 26.63
C LYS A 260 -0.34 7.59 28.05
N THR A 261 -1.54 7.32 28.55
CA THR A 261 -1.79 6.89 29.94
C THR A 261 -2.83 5.76 29.99
N GLY A 262 -2.96 5.11 31.15
CA GLY A 262 -3.90 4.00 31.34
C GLY A 262 -3.39 2.65 30.83
N GLN A 263 -4.27 1.65 30.89
CA GLN A 263 -3.96 0.26 30.53
C GLN A 263 -3.65 0.09 29.03
N TYR A 264 -4.34 0.82 28.17
CA TYR A 264 -4.17 0.79 26.71
C TYR A 264 -3.28 1.93 26.21
N ARG A 265 -2.19 2.21 26.92
CA ARG A 265 -1.22 3.23 26.49
C ARG A 265 -0.20 2.67 25.51
N VAL A 266 0.36 3.56 24.69
CA VAL A 266 1.59 3.31 23.94
C VAL A 266 2.75 3.31 24.92
N THR A 267 3.59 2.29 24.84
CA THR A 267 4.75 2.13 25.73
C THR A 267 6.04 2.48 25.02
N LYS A 268 6.15 2.17 23.73
CA LYS A 268 7.37 2.31 22.94
C LYS A 268 7.07 2.59 21.48
N MET A 269 7.84 3.47 20.87
CA MET A 269 7.84 3.73 19.45
C MET A 269 9.18 3.33 18.84
N ILE A 270 9.15 2.45 17.85
CA ILE A 270 10.31 2.07 17.04
C ILE A 270 10.19 2.72 15.67
N VAL A 271 11.10 3.65 15.38
CA VAL A 271 11.26 4.21 14.04
C VAL A 271 12.11 3.26 13.20
N LEU A 272 11.60 2.89 12.03
CA LEU A 272 12.27 2.12 11.00
C LEU A 272 12.60 3.10 9.87
N LEU A 273 13.81 3.66 9.90
CA LEU A 273 14.25 4.65 8.92
C LEU A 273 14.88 3.93 7.73
N MET A 274 14.26 4.05 6.57
CA MET A 274 14.64 3.31 5.38
C MET A 274 15.35 4.21 4.38
N HIS A 275 16.48 3.76 3.87
CA HIS A 275 17.19 4.37 2.76
C HIS A 275 16.94 3.56 1.49
N ALA A 276 16.59 4.27 0.40
CA ALA A 276 16.39 3.60 -0.87
C ALA A 276 17.74 3.05 -1.39
N PRO A 277 17.80 1.79 -1.87
CA PRO A 277 19.01 1.21 -2.45
C PRO A 277 19.58 2.07 -3.58
N ASP A 278 20.91 2.17 -3.63
CA ASP A 278 21.67 3.07 -4.52
C ASP A 278 21.27 4.56 -4.50
N GLN A 279 20.41 4.99 -3.55
CA GLN A 279 20.07 6.39 -3.38
C GLN A 279 20.94 7.04 -2.31
N LYS A 280 20.99 8.37 -2.37
CA LYS A 280 21.68 9.17 -1.38
C LYS A 280 21.00 9.02 -0.01
N VAL A 281 21.80 8.77 1.01
CA VAL A 281 21.38 8.88 2.42
C VAL A 281 21.32 10.37 2.79
N ILE A 282 20.15 10.86 3.19
CA ILE A 282 19.90 12.27 3.48
C ILE A 282 19.81 12.54 4.99
N GLU A 283 19.31 11.58 5.76
CA GLU A 283 19.15 11.66 7.21
C GLU A 283 19.24 10.26 7.81
N LYS A 284 19.95 10.12 8.94
CA LYS A 284 20.01 8.86 9.71
C LYS A 284 19.33 8.99 11.07
N CYS A 285 19.14 7.86 11.75
CA CYS A 285 18.70 7.84 13.14
C CYS A 285 19.54 8.76 14.04
N GLY A 286 18.87 9.60 14.84
CA GLY A 286 19.51 10.55 15.77
C GLY A 286 19.94 11.89 15.17
N GLU A 287 19.67 12.10 13.87
CA GLU A 287 19.97 13.34 13.15
C GLU A 287 18.73 14.22 12.95
N LYS A 288 18.94 15.52 12.71
CA LYS A 288 17.96 16.48 12.17
C LYS A 288 16.53 16.32 12.73
N SER A 289 15.58 15.93 11.88
CA SER A 289 14.16 15.79 12.22
C SER A 289 13.89 14.59 13.11
N LEU A 290 14.69 13.53 13.02
CA LEU A 290 14.57 12.35 13.88
C LEU A 290 15.00 12.64 15.33
N ARG A 291 15.92 13.59 15.55
CA ARG A 291 16.23 14.09 16.90
C ARG A 291 15.06 14.88 17.51
N SER A 292 14.37 15.68 16.68
CA SER A 292 13.15 16.37 17.10
C SER A 292 12.04 15.39 17.43
N LEU A 293 11.84 14.37 16.60
CA LEU A 293 10.89 13.29 16.87
C LEU A 293 11.20 12.59 18.19
N GLU A 294 12.45 12.16 18.41
CA GLU A 294 12.86 11.54 19.67
C GLU A 294 12.49 12.39 20.90
N THR A 295 12.76 13.69 20.82
CA THR A 295 12.43 14.64 21.91
C THR A 295 10.92 14.68 22.18
N ILE A 296 10.10 14.70 21.14
CA ILE A 296 8.63 14.71 21.26
C ILE A 296 8.13 13.40 21.88
N ILE A 297 8.61 12.25 21.39
CA ILE A 297 8.18 10.93 21.88
C ILE A 297 8.54 10.75 23.36
N ARG A 298 9.77 11.08 23.74
CA ARG A 298 10.20 11.03 25.14
C ARG A 298 9.41 12.00 26.02
N GLY A 299 9.03 13.17 25.49
CA GLY A 299 8.14 14.12 26.16
C GLY A 299 6.75 13.56 26.45
N TYR A 300 6.29 12.55 25.70
CA TYR A 300 5.05 11.82 25.98
C TYR A 300 5.23 10.63 26.92
N ASN A 301 6.40 10.46 27.52
CA ASN A 301 6.75 9.31 28.36
C ASN A 301 6.59 7.96 27.63
N ILE A 302 6.93 7.97 26.34
CA ILE A 302 7.00 6.80 25.46
C ILE A 302 8.47 6.50 25.20
N ASP A 303 8.87 5.23 25.30
CA ASP A 303 10.23 4.81 24.97
C ASP A 303 10.48 5.01 23.47
N TYR A 304 11.64 5.54 23.11
CA TYR A 304 12.03 5.78 21.72
C TYR A 304 13.15 4.84 21.30
N GLY A 305 12.96 4.17 20.17
CA GLY A 305 14.01 3.45 19.45
C GLY A 305 14.01 3.86 17.97
N CYS A 306 15.16 3.79 17.33
CA CYS A 306 15.31 4.06 15.90
C CYS A 306 16.29 3.06 15.30
N LYS A 307 15.97 2.52 14.12
CA LYS A 307 16.81 1.60 13.36
C LYS A 307 16.94 2.10 11.93
N ASP A 308 18.18 2.31 11.48
CA ASP A 308 18.48 2.50 10.07
C ASP A 308 18.48 1.13 9.38
N ASP A 309 17.75 1.02 8.27
CA ASP A 309 17.79 -0.11 7.33
C ASP A 309 17.71 -1.51 7.98
N PRO A 310 16.68 -1.80 8.81
CA PRO A 310 16.42 -3.14 9.31
C PRO A 310 16.40 -4.17 8.17
N GLU A 311 17.05 -5.31 8.40
CA GLU A 311 17.34 -6.33 7.38
C GLU A 311 16.07 -6.83 6.68
N GLU A 312 15.00 -7.05 7.44
CA GLU A 312 13.72 -7.51 6.94
C GLU A 312 13.08 -6.55 5.93
N LEU A 313 13.19 -5.22 6.14
CA LEU A 313 12.67 -4.24 5.19
C LEU A 313 13.62 -4.04 4.00
N ILE A 314 14.93 -4.14 4.20
CA ILE A 314 15.88 -4.12 3.07
C ILE A 314 15.61 -5.27 2.12
N LEU A 315 15.35 -6.47 2.63
CA LEU A 315 15.00 -7.63 1.80
C LEU A 315 13.74 -7.39 0.97
N ILE A 316 12.73 -6.71 1.53
CA ILE A 316 11.53 -6.29 0.78
C ILE A 316 11.91 -5.30 -0.33
N MET A 317 12.69 -4.25 -0.04
CA MET A 317 13.11 -3.28 -1.06
C MET A 317 13.97 -3.90 -2.17
N CYS A 318 14.79 -4.89 -1.83
CA CYS A 318 15.63 -5.60 -2.78
C CYS A 318 14.85 -6.51 -3.74
N SER A 319 13.59 -6.82 -3.46
CA SER A 319 12.75 -7.57 -4.41
C SER A 319 12.51 -6.80 -5.71
N ASP A 320 12.46 -5.46 -5.63
CA ASP A 320 12.28 -4.58 -6.79
C ASP A 320 13.62 -4.04 -7.34
N GLN A 321 14.68 -4.03 -6.54
CA GLN A 321 15.98 -3.43 -6.85
C GLN A 321 17.15 -4.39 -6.61
N TRP A 322 17.04 -5.61 -7.13
CA TRP A 322 17.97 -6.70 -6.83
C TRP A 322 19.43 -6.44 -7.25
N GLU A 323 19.68 -5.60 -8.26
CA GLU A 323 21.02 -5.24 -8.72
C GLU A 323 21.74 -4.24 -7.80
N ALA A 324 20.98 -3.52 -6.97
CA ALA A 324 21.49 -2.44 -6.16
C ALA A 324 22.56 -2.94 -5.19
N ARG A 325 23.52 -2.07 -4.87
CA ARG A 325 24.70 -2.46 -4.08
C ARG A 325 24.33 -3.04 -2.71
N GLU A 326 23.31 -2.49 -2.05
CA GLU A 326 22.80 -2.95 -0.75
C GLU A 326 22.10 -4.34 -0.84
N CYS A 327 21.67 -4.71 -2.04
CA CYS A 327 20.89 -5.91 -2.36
C CYS A 327 21.71 -7.08 -2.88
N GLN A 328 23.03 -6.92 -3.05
CA GLN A 328 23.93 -7.98 -3.49
C GLN A 328 24.22 -8.98 -2.35
N ILE A 329 23.26 -9.88 -2.09
CA ILE A 329 23.25 -10.86 -1.00
C ILE A 329 24.54 -11.71 -0.96
N ALA A 330 25.06 -12.11 -2.11
CA ALA A 330 26.29 -12.91 -2.19
C ALA A 330 27.52 -12.20 -1.57
N ARG A 331 27.60 -10.86 -1.64
CA ARG A 331 28.70 -10.10 -1.01
C ARG A 331 28.61 -10.09 0.52
N LYS A 332 27.40 -10.10 1.09
CA LYS A 332 27.18 -10.14 2.55
C LYS A 332 27.49 -11.53 3.13
N VAL A 333 27.00 -12.60 2.48
CA VAL A 333 27.25 -13.99 2.90
C VAL A 333 28.73 -14.35 2.80
N LEU A 334 29.40 -13.93 1.72
CA LEU A 334 30.84 -14.15 1.57
C LEU A 334 31.64 -13.37 2.62
N ARG A 335 31.27 -12.15 3.03
CA ARG A 335 31.98 -11.45 4.12
C ARG A 335 31.89 -12.19 5.46
N GLN A 336 30.70 -12.64 5.86
CA GLN A 336 30.54 -13.39 7.13
C GLN A 336 31.33 -14.70 7.15
N GLN A 337 31.43 -15.39 6.01
CA GLN A 337 32.20 -16.63 5.90
C GLN A 337 33.71 -16.42 5.97
N TRP A 338 34.21 -15.23 5.62
CA TRP A 338 35.63 -14.86 5.78
C TRP A 338 35.97 -14.38 7.19
N ASP A 339 35.04 -13.74 7.91
CA ASP A 339 35.25 -13.34 9.31
C ASP A 339 35.24 -14.53 10.28
N ILE A 340 34.53 -15.62 9.96
CA ILE A 340 34.55 -16.87 10.74
C ILE A 340 35.88 -17.64 10.59
N LYS A 341 36.71 -17.33 9.58
CA LYS A 341 38.00 -18.03 9.35
C LYS A 341 39.24 -17.35 9.95
N VAL A 342 39.10 -16.28 10.74
CA VAL A 342 40.27 -15.56 11.31
C VAL A 342 40.48 -15.81 12.82
N TYR A 343 39.57 -16.49 13.52
CA TYR A 343 39.81 -16.97 14.90
C TYR A 343 40.27 -18.44 14.91
N GLY A 344 41.46 -18.68 14.38
CA GLY A 344 42.10 -19.99 14.36
C GLY A 344 43.62 -19.87 14.39
N LYS A 345 44.17 -19.07 15.31
CA LYS A 345 45.61 -19.07 15.58
C LYS A 345 45.90 -20.14 16.63
N SER A 346 46.51 -21.25 16.23
CA SER A 346 47.34 -22.04 17.13
C SER A 346 48.62 -22.48 16.42
N ASN A 347 49.72 -22.03 16.98
CA ASN A 347 51.10 -22.38 16.62
C ASN A 347 51.33 -23.88 16.77
N THR A 348 52.04 -24.50 15.83
CA THR A 348 53.05 -25.53 16.20
C THR A 348 54.16 -25.59 15.15
N ILE A 349 55.37 -25.26 15.59
CA ILE A 349 56.64 -25.47 14.90
C ILE A 349 57.13 -26.87 15.32
N TYR A 350 57.43 -27.77 14.37
CA TYR A 350 58.40 -28.87 14.59
C TYR A 350 59.08 -29.29 13.27
N HIS A 351 60.38 -28.98 13.24
CA HIS A 351 61.53 -29.70 12.66
C HIS A 351 61.45 -30.47 11.32
N SER A 352 62.32 -30.01 10.41
CA SER A 352 63.04 -30.78 9.39
C SER A 352 63.68 -32.05 9.98
N ILE A 353 63.56 -33.19 9.29
CA ILE A 353 64.61 -34.21 9.01
C ILE A 353 64.05 -35.24 8.01
N SER A 354 64.91 -35.55 7.04
CA SER A 354 64.90 -36.56 5.98
C SER A 354 64.10 -37.85 6.19
N PHE A 355 63.43 -38.30 5.12
CA PHE A 355 63.46 -39.71 4.71
C PHE A 355 63.41 -39.81 3.17
N LEU A 356 64.60 -40.00 2.58
CA LEU A 356 64.77 -40.73 1.33
C LEU A 356 64.10 -42.09 1.49
N PHE A 357 63.08 -42.42 0.70
CA PHE A 357 62.77 -43.77 0.20
C PHE A 357 61.51 -43.67 -0.66
N LEU A 358 61.71 -43.60 -1.98
CA LEU A 358 60.94 -44.35 -2.99
C LEU A 358 61.50 -43.98 -4.37
N PHE A 359 62.75 -44.38 -4.59
CA PHE A 359 63.19 -44.80 -5.92
C PHE A 359 62.67 -46.23 -6.09
N SER A 360 61.61 -46.39 -6.89
CA SER A 360 61.35 -47.55 -7.77
C SER A 360 59.89 -47.54 -8.18
N ILE A 361 59.67 -47.85 -9.47
CA ILE A 361 58.39 -48.08 -10.16
C ILE A 361 57.81 -46.76 -10.73
N ILE A 362 57.75 -46.45 -12.02
CA ILE A 362 58.03 -47.15 -13.28
C ILE A 362 58.37 -46.03 -14.30
N ILE A 363 59.59 -46.04 -14.86
CA ILE A 363 59.86 -45.51 -16.20
C ILE A 363 59.54 -46.69 -17.13
N ASN A 364 58.38 -46.62 -17.76
CA ASN A 364 58.06 -47.34 -19.00
C ASN A 364 56.77 -46.72 -19.51
N TYR A 365 56.90 -45.70 -20.35
CA TYR A 365 55.99 -45.33 -21.45
C TYR A 365 56.47 -43.99 -22.01
N PHE A 366 57.58 -44.00 -22.75
CA PHE A 366 57.87 -43.05 -23.84
C PHE A 366 59.01 -43.65 -24.68
N LEU A 367 58.60 -44.50 -25.62
CA LEU A 367 59.19 -44.63 -26.95
C LEU A 367 58.10 -44.22 -27.94
#